data_AF-A0AB34AK46-F1
#
_entry.id   AF-A0AB34AK46-F1
#
_cell.length_a   1.000
_cell.length_b   1.000
_cell.length_c   1.000
_cell.angle_alpha   90.00
_cell.angle_beta   90.00
_cell.angle_gamma   90.00
#
_symmetry.space_group_name_H-M   'P 1'
#
loop_
_entity.id
_entity.type
_entity.pdbx_description
1 polymer ?
#
loop_
_entity_poly.entity_id
_entity_poly.type
_entity_poly.pdbx_seq_one_letter_code
_entity_poly.pdbx_strand_id
1 'polypeptide(L)' 'MSLPVAIILGIIVIPVYAYFWASIYRWENNRRVKRNNFKPMTKKLFYWNLLVHSIIAVIFVIIAIYLSYFK' A
#
# COMPACT_ATOMS: atom_id res chain seq x y z
N MET A 1 -1.66 -15.20 19.35
CA MET A 1 -0.81 -15.54 18.18
C MET A 1 0.64 -15.29 18.58
N SER A 2 1.62 -16.10 18.17
CA SER A 2 3.02 -15.87 18.55
C SER A 2 3.64 -14.70 17.76
N LEU A 3 4.61 -14.00 18.36
CA LEU A 3 5.30 -12.87 17.73
C LEU A 3 5.89 -13.22 16.34
N PRO A 4 6.53 -14.39 16.13
CA PRO A 4 7.00 -14.78 14.80
C PRO A 4 5.89 -14.86 13.75
N VAL A 5 4.72 -15.38 14.12
CA VAL A 5 3.58 -15.49 13.20
C VAL A 5 3.04 -14.11 12.83
N ALA A 6 3.02 -13.16 13.77
CA ALA A 6 2.62 -11.77 13.51
C ALA A 6 3.56 -11.07 12.52
N ILE A 7 4.87 -11.30 12.65
CA ILE A 7 5.87 -10.76 11.72
C ILE A 7 5.66 -11.32 10.30
N ILE A 8 5.46 -12.63 10.17
CA ILE A 8 5.23 -13.28 8.87
C ILE A 8 3.98 -12.72 8.20
N LEU A 9 2.86 -12.64 8.92
CA LEU A 9 1.63 -12.06 8.39
C LEU A 9 1.80 -10.58 8.03
N GLY A 10 2.55 -9.82 8.83
CA GLY A 10 2.89 -8.43 8.54
C GLY A 10 3.63 -8.26 7.21
N ILE A 11 4.64 -9.10 6.95
CA ILE A 11 5.39 -9.09 5.68
C ILE A 11 4.48 -9.40 4.49
N ILE A 12 3.55 -10.34 4.63
CA ILE A 12 2.61 -10.72 3.57
C ILE A 12 1.60 -9.60 3.29
N VAL A 13 1.13 -8.89 4.31
CA VAL A 13 0.11 -7.84 4.16
C VAL A 13 0.68 -6.59 3.46
N ILE A 14 1.96 -6.29 3.59
CA ILE A 14 2.60 -5.11 2.96
C ILE A 14 2.37 -5.04 1.44
N PRO A 15 2.75 -6.06 0.63
CA PRO A 15 2.54 -6.00 -0.81
C PRO A 15 1.06 -5.98 -1.20
N VAL A 16 0.20 -6.65 -0.43
CA VAL A 16 -1.26 -6.64 -0.68
C VAL A 16 -1.82 -5.23 -0.48
N TYR A 17 -1.50 -4.59 0.64
CA TYR A 17 -1.91 -3.22 0.93
C TYR A 17 -1.39 -2.24 -0.13
N ALA A 18 -0.10 -2.32 -0.44
CA ALA A 18 0.54 -1.41 -1.39
C ALA A 18 -0.08 -1.53 -2.79
N TYR A 19 -0.30 -2.76 -3.26
CA TYR A 19 -0.92 -3.02 -4.55
C TYR A 19 -2.38 -2.58 -4.59
N PHE A 20 -3.15 -2.85 -3.53
CA PHE A 20 -4.55 -2.45 -3.43
C PHE A 20 -4.70 -0.93 -3.57
N TRP A 21 -3.93 -0.15 -2.80
CA TRP A 21 -3.98 1.30 -2.87
C TRP A 21 -3.48 1.87 -4.20
N ALA A 22 -2.35 1.36 -4.71
CA ALA A 22 -1.85 1.78 -6.03
C ALA A 22 -2.87 1.49 -7.14
N SER A 23 -3.62 0.40 -7.04
CA SER A 23 -4.68 0.03 -7.99
C SER A 23 -5.89 0.95 -7.91
N ILE A 24 -6.32 1.33 -6.70
CA ILE A 24 -7.40 2.33 -6.50
C ILE A 24 -7.00 3.67 -7.12
N TYR A 25 -5.78 4.14 -6.85
CA TYR A 25 -5.28 5.40 -7.42
C TYR A 25 -5.26 5.37 -8.96
N ARG A 26 -4.82 4.24 -9.54
CA ARG A 26 -4.84 4.05 -11.00
C ARG A 26 -6.27 4.04 -11.55
N TRP A 27 -7.19 3.36 -10.88
CA TRP A 27 -8.60 3.31 -11.29
C TRP A 27 -9.24 4.70 -11.28
N GLU A 28 -9.03 5.47 -10.22
CA GLU A 28 -9.53 6.85 -10.13
C GLU A 28 -8.90 7.77 -11.17
N ASN A 29 -7.58 7.65 -11.42
CA ASN A 29 -6.93 8.39 -12.50
C ASN A 29 -7.56 8.08 -13.86
N ASN A 30 -7.81 6.80 -14.18
CA ASN A 30 -8.48 6.41 -15.43
C ASN A 30 -9.90 6.99 -15.55
N ARG A 31 -10.65 7.09 -14.44
CA ARG A 31 -11.96 7.75 -14.44
C ARG A 31 -11.85 9.25 -14.72
N ARG A 32 -10.87 9.93 -14.12
CA ARG A 32 -10.62 11.36 -14.33
C ARG A 32 -10.14 11.69 -15.74
N VAL A 33 -9.30 10.84 -16.33
CA VAL A 33 -8.87 10.96 -17.73
C VAL A 33 -10.08 10.96 -18.67
N LYS A 34 -11.02 10.03 -18.46
CA LYS A 34 -12.26 9.93 -19.27
C LYS A 34 -13.20 11.12 -19.11
N ARG A 35 -13.21 11.79 -17.95
CA ARG A 35 -14.12 12.91 -17.66
C ARG A 35 -13.55 14.28 -18.02
N ASN A 36 -12.24 14.47 -17.80
CA ASN A 36 -11.63 15.81 -17.75
C ASN A 36 -10.43 15.96 -18.72
N ASN A 37 -10.22 15.04 -19.66
CA ASN A 37 -9.08 15.05 -20.60
C ASN A 37 -7.69 15.14 -19.94
N PHE A 38 -7.55 14.65 -18.70
CA PHE A 38 -6.24 14.56 -18.05
C PHE A 38 -5.33 13.53 -18.71
N LYS A 39 -4.00 13.66 -18.51
CA LYS A 39 -3.04 12.66 -18.97
C LYS A 39 -3.15 11.38 -18.11
N PRO A 40 -3.07 10.18 -18.74
CA PRO A 40 -3.09 8.92 -18.01
C PRO A 40 -1.85 8.76 -17.13
N MET A 41 -2.03 8.06 -16.02
CA MET A 41 -0.95 7.69 -15.10
C MET A 41 0.13 6.91 -15.84
N THR A 42 1.36 7.41 -15.77
CA THR A 42 2.52 6.70 -16.34
C THR A 42 2.92 5.52 -15.47
N LYS A 43 3.61 4.52 -16.05
CA LYS A 43 4.15 3.39 -15.29
C LYS A 43 5.05 3.84 -14.13
N LYS A 44 5.86 4.88 -14.34
CA LYS A 44 6.73 5.46 -13.32
C LYS A 44 5.94 5.98 -12.12
N LEU A 45 4.84 6.69 -12.36
CA LEU A 45 3.99 7.20 -11.28
C LEU A 45 3.32 6.06 -10.51
N PHE A 46 2.94 4.97 -11.20
CA PHE A 46 2.35 3.80 -10.54
C PHE A 46 3.33 3.12 -9.58
N TYR A 47 4.57 2.89 -10.02
CA TYR A 47 5.60 2.32 -9.15
C TYR A 47 5.96 3.24 -7.99
N TRP A 48 5.93 4.56 -8.19
CA TRP A 48 6.08 5.51 -7.08
C TRP A 48 4.98 5.39 -6.05
N ASN A 49 3.71 5.33 -6.47
CA ASN A 49 2.60 5.12 -5.54
C ASN A 49 2.73 3.78 -4.81
N LEU A 50 3.11 2.71 -5.52
CA LEU A 50 3.33 1.40 -4.92
C LEU A 50 4.43 1.46 -3.85
N LEU A 51 5.55 2.14 -4.11
CA LEU A 51 6.64 2.32 -3.16
C LEU A 51 6.21 3.13 -1.93
N VAL A 52 5.51 4.26 -2.13
CA VAL A 52 5.02 5.09 -1.04
C VAL A 52 4.06 4.30 -0.13
N HIS A 53 3.10 3.58 -0.72
CA HIS A 53 2.17 2.77 0.08
C HIS A 53 2.86 1.57 0.75
N SER A 54 3.91 0.99 0.16
CA SER A 54 4.72 -0.04 0.82
C SER A 54 5.42 0.50 2.07
N ILE A 55 6.02 1.69 2.01
CA ILE A 55 6.65 2.32 3.19
C ILE A 55 5.61 2.59 4.28
N ILE A 56 4.45 3.14 3.91
CA ILE A 56 3.36 3.38 4.85
C ILE A 56 2.88 2.06 5.49
N ALA A 57 2.73 1.00 4.70
CA ALA A 57 2.32 -0.31 5.21
C ALA A 57 3.33 -0.89 6.22
N VAL A 58 4.63 -0.75 5.96
CA VAL A 58 5.69 -1.16 6.89
C VAL A 58 5.54 -0.44 8.23
N ILE A 59 5.35 0.88 8.20
CA ILE A 59 5.16 1.69 9.42
C ILE A 59 3.93 1.20 10.19
N PHE A 60 2.80 0.98 9.50
CA PHE A 60 1.58 0.48 10.13
C PHE A 60 1.77 -0.91 10.76
N VAL A 61 2.45 -1.83 10.07
CA VAL A 61 2.74 -3.18 10.59
C VAL A 61 3.62 -3.10 11.84
N ILE A 62 4.67 -2.28 11.82
CA ILE A 62 5.55 -2.08 12.99
C ILE A 62 4.75 -1.55 14.18
N ILE A 63 3.94 -0.52 13.96
CA ILE A 63 3.09 0.06 15.02
C ILE A 63 2.12 -0.99 15.55
N ALA A 64 1.44 -1.73 14.67
CA ALA A 64 0.46 -2.75 15.07
C ALA A 64 1.11 -3.87 15.91
N ILE A 65 2.29 -4.35 15.51
CA ILE A 65 3.03 -5.37 16.26
C ILE A 65 3.48 -4.81 17.61
N TYR A 66 4.04 -3.59 17.64
CA TYR A 66 4.48 -2.96 18.88
C TYR A 66 3.33 -2.81 19.89
N LEU A 67 2.18 -2.28 19.44
CA LEU A 67 0.99 -2.13 20.28
C LEU A 67 0.41 -3.46 20.77
N SER A 68 0.59 -4.55 20.02
CA SER A 68 -0.02 -5.85 20.35
C SER A 68 0.83 -6.73 21.27
N TYR A 69 2.16 -6.52 21.29
CA TYR A 69 3.10 -7.41 21.98
C TYR A 69 3.98 -6.74 23.03
N PHE A 70 4.21 -5.43 22.94
CA PHE A 70 5.21 -4.72 23.75
C PHE A 70 4.65 -3.51 24.51
N LYS A 71 3.34 -3.27 24.39
CA LYS A 71 2.64 -2.15 25.01
C LYS A 71 1.56 -2.64 25.95
#